data_AF-A0A522GUF2-F1
#
_entry.id   AF-A0A522GUF2-F1
#
_cell.length_a   1.000
_cell.length_b   1.000
_cell.length_c   1.000
_cell.angle_alpha   90.00
_cell.angle_beta   90.00
_cell.angle_gamma   90.00
#
_symmetry.space_group_name_H-M   'P 1'
#
loop_
_entity.id
_entity.type
_entity.pdbx_description
1 polymer ?
#
loop_
_entity_poly.entity_id
_entity_poly.type
_entity_poly.pdbx_seq_one_letter_code
_entity_poly.pdbx_strand_id
1 'polypeptide(L)' 'MTASSSQFALGSAHLVADPAGALYWPQERLLIVADLHFEKGSAYAVRKVFLPPYDTGATL' A
#
# COMPACT_ATOMS: atom_id res chain seq x y z
N MET A 1 9.60 5.49 -16.14
CA MET A 1 8.21 5.13 -16.51
C MET A 1 7.33 5.68 -15.39
N THR A 2 6.58 6.76 -15.61
CA THR A 2 5.66 7.31 -14.59
C THR A 2 4.42 6.44 -14.56
N ALA A 3 4.17 5.74 -13.46
CA ALA A 3 2.94 5.00 -13.28
C ALA A 3 1.79 6.02 -13.04
N SER A 4 0.67 5.87 -13.74
CA SER A 4 -0.48 6.77 -13.65
C SER A 4 -1.61 6.10 -12.89
N SER A 5 -2.24 6.82 -11.97
CA SER A 5 -3.48 6.39 -11.33
C SER A 5 -4.64 6.37 -12.35
N SER A 6 -5.62 5.49 -12.14
CA SER A 6 -6.80 5.34 -13.01
C SER A 6 -8.10 5.47 -12.20
N GLN A 7 -9.18 5.90 -12.84
CA GLN A 7 -10.48 6.07 -12.19
C GLN A 7 -11.48 5.07 -12.73
N PHE A 8 -12.29 4.48 -11.85
CA PHE A 8 -13.35 3.54 -12.23
C PHE A 8 -14.49 3.55 -11.21
N ALA A 9 -15.61 2.93 -11.58
CA ALA A 9 -16.76 2.74 -10.69
C ALA A 9 -16.90 1.28 -10.29
N LEU A 10 -17.24 1.04 -9.02
CA LEU A 10 -17.62 -0.26 -8.47
C LEU A 10 -18.94 -0.12 -7.72
N GLY A 11 -20.03 -0.56 -8.34
CA GLY A 11 -21.38 -0.23 -7.85
C GLY A 11 -21.60 1.29 -7.87
N SER A 12 -21.92 1.87 -6.71
CA SER A 12 -22.05 3.32 -6.53
C SER A 12 -20.74 4.00 -6.09
N ALA A 13 -19.67 3.25 -5.83
CA ALA A 13 -18.40 3.80 -5.40
C ALA A 13 -17.56 4.26 -6.60
N HIS A 14 -17.08 5.50 -6.56
CA HIS A 14 -16.09 6.01 -7.52
C HIS A 14 -14.71 5.95 -6.89
N LEU A 15 -13.81 5.19 -7.50
CA LEU A 15 -12.51 4.83 -6.92
C LEU A 15 -11.37 5.33 -7.81
N VAL A 16 -10.26 5.69 -7.16
CA VAL A 16 -8.98 5.96 -7.80
C VAL A 16 -8.05 4.79 -7.49
N ALA A 17 -7.64 4.06 -8.51
CA ALA A 17 -6.63 3.01 -8.40
C ALA A 17 -5.23 3.60 -8.55
N ASP A 18 -4.40 3.39 -7.54
CA ASP A 18 -2.99 3.76 -7.58
C ASP A 18 -2.12 2.55 -7.97
N PRO A 19 -1.14 2.71 -8.88
CA PRO A 19 -0.22 1.64 -9.26
C PRO A 19 0.61 1.08 -8.10
N ALA A 20 0.70 1.79 -6.97
CA ALA A 20 1.32 1.29 -5.75
C ALA A 20 0.48 0.23 -5.01
N GLY A 21 -0.68 -0.19 -5.53
CA GLY A 21 -1.52 -1.22 -4.91
C GLY A 21 -2.52 -0.68 -3.88
N ALA A 22 -2.90 0.59 -4.00
CA ALA A 22 -3.87 1.25 -3.14
C ALA A 22 -5.12 1.69 -3.92
N LEU A 23 -6.26 1.77 -3.23
CA LEU A 23 -7.47 2.39 -3.74
C LEU A 23 -7.85 3.57 -2.85
N TYR A 24 -8.07 4.74 -3.45
CA TYR A 24 -8.63 5.89 -2.74
C TYR A 24 -10.11 6.06 -3.11
N TRP A 25 -10.97 6.20 -2.10
CA TRP A 25 -12.40 6.50 -2.24
C TRP A 25 -12.67 7.93 -1.72
N PRO A 26 -12.74 8.94 -2.61
CA PRO A 26 -12.82 10.35 -2.22
C PRO A 26 -14.08 10.70 -1.42
N GLN A 27 -15.23 10.15 -1.79
CA GLN A 27 -16.53 10.44 -1.16
C GLN A 27 -16.52 10.06 0.33
N GLU A 28 -15.87 8.95 0.67
CA GLU A 28 -15.73 8.46 2.05
C GLU A 28 -14.43 8.91 2.72
N ARG A 29 -13.57 9.65 2.00
CA ARG A 29 -12.22 10.02 2.43
C ARG A 29 -11.42 8.82 2.94
N LEU A 30 -11.58 7.67 2.27
CA LEU A 30 -11.04 6.39 2.71
C LEU A 30 -9.89 5.94 1.80
N LEU A 31 -8.77 5.54 2.42
CA LEU A 31 -7.68 4.86 1.74
C LEU A 31 -7.74 3.36 2.06
N ILE A 32 -7.79 2.54 1.02
CA ILE A 32 -7.86 1.08 1.10
C ILE A 32 -6.53 0.53 0.60
N VAL A 33 -5.88 -0.28 1.43
CA VAL A 33 -4.62 -0.95 1.08
C VAL A 33 -4.81 -2.44 1.38
N ALA A 34 -4.35 -3.29 0.47
CA ALA A 34 -4.37 -4.74 0.66
C ALA A 34 -2.96 -5.27 0.87
N ASP A 35 -2.86 -6.42 1.55
CA ASP A 35 -1.64 -7.22 1.64
C ASP A 35 -0.44 -6.57 2.36
N LEU A 36 -0.72 -5.70 3.33
CA LEU A 36 0.29 -5.14 4.23
C LEU A 36 0.81 -6.23 5.17
N HIS A 37 2.00 -6.74 4.87
CA HIS A 37 2.68 -7.76 5.66
C HIS A 37 3.63 -7.14 6.69
N PHE A 38 3.06 -6.56 7.76
CA PHE A 38 3.85 -5.96 8.87
C PHE A 38 4.72 -6.96 9.65
N GLU A 39 4.47 -8.26 9.48
CA GLU A 39 5.11 -9.37 10.19
C GLU A 39 6.64 -9.39 10.00
N LYS A 40 7.10 -9.12 8.78
CA LYS A 40 8.52 -9.25 8.43
C LYS A 40 9.35 -8.11 9.04
N GLY A 41 8.86 -6.88 8.97
CA GLY A 41 9.50 -5.72 9.58
C GLY A 41 9.55 -5.78 11.11
N SER A 42 8.44 -6.22 11.73
CA SER A 42 8.36 -6.39 13.19
C SER A 42 9.32 -7.47 13.69
N ALA A 43 9.43 -8.60 12.98
CA ALA A 43 10.35 -9.68 13.34
C ALA A 43 11.83 -9.26 13.27
N TYR A 44 12.22 -8.46 12.27
CA TYR A 44 13.58 -7.91 12.18
C TYR A 44 13.87 -6.87 13.25
N ALA A 45 12.91 -5.98 13.56
CA ALA A 45 13.03 -4.98 14.63
C ALA A 45 13.24 -5.64 16.01
N VAL A 46 12.47 -6.68 16.34
CA VAL A 46 12.61 -7.44 17.59
C VAL A 46 13.96 -8.15 17.67
N ARG A 47 14.47 -8.67 16.56
CA ARG A 47 15.72 -9.46 16.52
C ARG A 47 16.99 -8.62 16.34
N LYS A 48 16.88 -7.29 16.24
CA LYS A 48 17.99 -6.34 15.97
C LYS A 48 18.84 -6.75 14.75
N VAL A 49 18.21 -7.36 13.75
CA VAL A 49 18.88 -7.74 12.50
C VAL A 49 18.72 -6.58 11.52
N PHE A 50 19.80 -6.23 10.81
CA PHE A 50 19.72 -5.26 9.73
C PHE A 50 18.72 -5.71 8.67
N LEU A 51 17.85 -4.80 8.23
CA LEU A 51 16.96 -5.07 7.10
C LEU A 51 17.81 -5.47 5.88
N PRO A 52 17.43 -6.53 5.14
CA PRO A 52 18.03 -6.81 3.84
C PRO A 52 18.03 -5.55 2.96
N PRO A 53 19.00 -5.37 2.05
CA PRO A 53 19.17 -4.14 1.26
C PRO A 53 17.93 -3.65 0.50
N TYR A 54 16.95 -4.54 0.27
CA TYR A 54 15.71 -4.28 -0.46
C TYR A 54 14.46 -4.18 0.43
N ASP A 55 14.54 -4.56 1.70
CA ASP A 55 13.48 -4.30 2.69
C ASP A 55 13.74 -2.91 3.26
N THR A 56 12.97 -1.92 2.83
CA THR A 56 13.00 -0.57 3.42
C THR A 56 11.65 -0.28 4.07
N GLY A 57 11.55 0.72 4.94
CA GLY A 57 10.28 1.11 5.58
C GLY A 57 9.18 1.53 4.59
N ALA A 58 9.46 1.57 3.29
CA ALA A 58 8.50 1.86 2.23
C ALA A 58 7.58 0.66 1.87
N THR A 59 7.90 -0.55 2.31
CA THR A 59 7.19 -1.79 1.93
C THR A 59 6.59 -2.56 3.12
N LEU A 60 6.55 -1.96 4.31
CA LEU A 60 5.98 -2.56 5.52
C LEU A 60 4.53 -2.14 5.72
#